data_AF-A0A094HVE3-F1
#
_entry.id   AF-A0A094HVE3-F1
#
_cell.length_a   1.000
_cell.length_b   1.000
_cell.length_c   1.000
_cell.angle_alpha   90.00
_cell.angle_beta   90.00
_cell.angle_gamma   90.00
#
_symmetry.space_group_name_H-M   'P 1'
#
loop_
_entity.id
_entity.type
_entity.pdbx_description
1 polymer ?
#
loop_
_entity_poly.entity_id
_entity_poly.type
_entity_poly.pdbx_seq_one_letter_code
_entity_poly.pdbx_strand_id
1 'polypeptide(L)' 'MHPHLHTEDNRACEEVMTMLDECHARGFLYKAVGMCNGVKRDVTLCLRAQRVERTAANREKARIKREQIKAIWAKIDEES' A
#
# COMPACT_ATOMS: atom_id res chain seq x y z
N MET A 1 7.31 -16.11 4.46
CA MET A 1 8.05 -14.85 4.53
C MET A 1 7.98 -14.14 3.20
N HIS A 2 7.35 -12.97 3.19
CA HIS A 2 7.24 -12.09 2.03
C HIS A 2 8.15 -10.87 2.29
N PRO A 3 9.47 -10.96 2.03
CA PRO A 3 10.42 -9.95 2.50
C PRO A 3 10.10 -8.56 1.95
N HIS A 4 9.56 -8.51 0.73
CA HIS A 4 9.14 -7.28 0.06
C HIS A 4 7.91 -6.61 0.67
N LEU A 5 7.18 -7.29 1.56
CA LEU A 5 5.98 -6.74 2.18
C LEU A 5 6.27 -6.13 3.57
N HIS A 6 7.36 -6.50 4.23
CA HIS A 6 7.78 -5.91 5.51
C HIS A 6 8.54 -4.60 5.28
N THR A 7 7.82 -3.58 4.83
CA THR A 7 8.33 -2.21 4.64
C THR A 7 7.58 -1.24 5.56
N GLU A 8 8.16 -0.07 5.82
CA GLU A 8 7.51 0.99 6.61
C GLU A 8 6.13 1.36 6.07
N ASP A 9 5.97 1.37 4.73
CA ASP A 9 4.70 1.64 4.05
C ASP A 9 3.59 0.65 4.42
N ASN A 10 3.95 -0.58 4.82
CA ASN A 10 3.00 -1.66 5.06
C ASN A 10 2.85 -2.04 6.54
N ARG A 11 3.43 -1.26 7.46
CA ARG A 11 3.45 -1.55 8.91
C ARG A 11 2.06 -1.80 9.50
N ALA A 12 1.04 -1.10 9.00
CA ALA A 12 -0.34 -1.29 9.45
C ALA A 12 -0.97 -2.64 9.04
N CYS A 13 -0.28 -3.47 8.23
CA CYS A 13 -0.69 -4.83 7.88
C CYS A 13 0.20 -5.91 8.52
N GLU A 14 1.10 -5.53 9.44
CA GLU A 14 2.06 -6.45 10.05
C GLU A 14 1.39 -7.63 10.76
N GLU A 15 0.30 -7.38 11.50
CA GLU A 15 -0.45 -8.43 12.20
C GLU A 15 -0.94 -9.54 11.25
N VAL A 16 -1.62 -9.17 10.16
CA VAL A 16 -2.17 -10.14 9.20
C VAL A 16 -1.05 -10.83 8.41
N MET A 17 0.08 -10.15 8.17
CA MET A 17 1.27 -10.77 7.59
C MET A 17 1.88 -11.81 8.52
N THR A 18 1.98 -11.52 9.82
CA THR A 18 2.44 -12.46 10.85
C THR A 18 1.53 -13.68 10.90
N MET A 19 0.21 -13.50 10.87
CA MET A 19 -0.75 -14.63 10.80
C MET A 19 -0.51 -15.52 9.58
N LEU A 20 -0.16 -14.94 8.43
CA LEU A 20 0.13 -15.71 7.22
C LEU A 20 1.44 -16.49 7.36
N ASP A 21 2.45 -15.89 8.00
CA ASP A 21 3.72 -16.55 8.26
C ASP A 21 3.58 -17.67 9.30
N GLU A 22 2.76 -17.49 10.35
CA GLU A 22 2.37 -18.56 11.27
C GLU A 22 1.62 -19.69 10.56
N CYS A 23 0.73 -19.36 9.63
CA CYS A 23 0.04 -20.38 8.83
C CYS A 23 1.02 -21.18 7.96
N HIS A 24 2.00 -20.50 7.34
CA HIS A 24 3.04 -21.17 6.57
C HIS A 24 4.00 -21.99 7.45
N ALA A 25 4.25 -21.58 8.69
CA ALA A 25 5.08 -22.31 9.65
C ALA A 25 4.51 -23.69 10.01
N ARG A 26 3.22 -23.95 9.74
CA ARG A 26 2.57 -25.27 9.88
C ARG A 26 3.09 -26.32 8.90
N GLY A 27 3.81 -25.91 7.86
CA GLY A 27 4.52 -26.81 6.95
C GLY A 27 4.14 -26.66 5.48
N PHE A 28 5.00 -27.20 4.61
CA PHE A 28 4.90 -27.06 3.17
C PHE A 28 3.57 -27.55 2.59
N LEU A 29 3.07 -28.71 3.03
CA LEU A 29 1.80 -29.26 2.53
C LEU A 29 0.62 -28.34 2.84
N TYR A 30 0.61 -27.71 4.02
CA TYR A 30 -0.44 -26.77 4.43
C TYR A 30 -0.51 -25.56 3.49
N LYS A 31 0.66 -25.06 3.07
CA LYS A 31 0.78 -24.02 2.04
C LYS A 31 0.36 -24.53 0.66
N ALA A 32 0.87 -25.69 0.25
CA ALA A 32 0.72 -26.22 -1.11
C ALA A 32 -0.75 -26.55 -1.45
N VAL A 33 -1.51 -27.08 -0.49
CA VAL A 33 -2.93 -27.43 -0.69
C VAL A 33 -3.89 -26.27 -0.40
N GLY A 34 -3.36 -25.06 -0.11
CA GLY A 34 -4.16 -23.85 0.01
C GLY A 34 -4.86 -23.63 1.35
N MET A 35 -4.43 -24.30 2.42
CA MET A 35 -5.03 -24.13 3.76
C MET A 35 -4.86 -22.72 4.32
N CYS A 36 -3.87 -21.96 3.82
CA CYS A 36 -3.63 -20.57 4.21
C CYS A 36 -4.36 -19.53 3.34
N ASN A 37 -5.22 -19.96 2.40
CA ASN A 37 -5.86 -19.04 1.45
C ASN A 37 -6.84 -18.04 2.10
N GLY A 38 -7.39 -18.33 3.28
CA GLY A 38 -8.15 -17.36 4.07
C GLY A 38 -7.27 -16.18 4.47
N VAL A 39 -6.25 -16.47 5.28
CA VAL A 39 -5.30 -15.45 5.77
C VAL A 39 -4.61 -14.71 4.62
N LYS A 40 -4.26 -15.40 3.53
CA LYS A 40 -3.71 -14.77 2.32
C LYS A 40 -4.65 -13.72 1.71
N ARG A 41 -5.96 -13.97 1.70
CA ARG A 41 -6.95 -12.98 1.23
C ARG A 41 -6.97 -11.77 2.14
N ASP A 42 -6.87 -11.97 3.45
CA ASP A 42 -6.86 -10.87 4.42
C ASP A 42 -5.63 -9.97 4.23
N VAL A 43 -4.44 -10.55 4.03
CA VAL A 43 -3.22 -9.79 3.67
C VAL A 43 -3.46 -8.96 2.39
N THR A 44 -4.09 -9.57 1.38
CA THR A 44 -4.36 -8.89 0.11
C THR A 44 -5.31 -7.71 0.27
N LEU A 45 -6.36 -7.87 1.08
CA LEU A 45 -7.33 -6.80 1.37
C LEU A 45 -6.67 -5.66 2.14
N CYS A 46 -5.86 -5.99 3.15
CA CYS A 46 -5.15 -4.99 3.95
C CYS A 46 -4.20 -4.15 3.09
N LEU A 47 -3.32 -4.78 2.31
CA LEU A 47 -2.38 -4.08 1.44
C LEU A 47 -3.09 -3.26 0.35
N ARG A 48 -4.24 -3.74 -0.13
CA ARG A 48 -5.07 -2.99 -1.08
C ARG A 48 -5.63 -1.72 -0.44
N ALA A 49 -6.09 -1.78 0.80
CA ALA A 49 -6.60 -0.62 1.52
C ALA A 49 -5.50 0.45 1.70
N GLN A 50 -4.32 0.06 2.18
CA GLN A 50 -3.16 0.96 2.29
C GLN A 50 -2.76 1.58 0.96
N ARG A 51 -2.75 0.78 -0.13
CA ARG A 51 -2.46 1.29 -1.47
C ARG A 51 -3.45 2.37 -1.88
N VAL A 52 -4.75 2.15 -1.64
CA VAL A 52 -5.80 3.13 -1.97
C VAL A 52 -5.59 4.42 -1.20
N GLU A 53 -5.34 4.34 0.10
CA GLU A 53 -5.09 5.50 0.97
C GLU A 53 -3.87 6.31 0.49
N ARG A 54 -2.74 5.64 0.24
CA ARG A 54 -1.53 6.28 -0.28
C ARG A 54 -1.77 6.92 -1.64
N THR A 55 -2.46 6.23 -2.54
CA THR A 55 -2.78 6.79 -3.86
C THR A 55 -3.69 8.01 -3.75
N ALA A 56 -4.65 8.03 -2.82
CA ALA A 56 -5.48 9.20 -2.57
C ALA A 56 -4.65 10.39 -2.06
N ALA A 57 -3.79 10.17 -1.06
CA ALA A 57 -2.90 11.21 -0.52
C ALA A 57 -1.94 11.76 -1.60
N ASN A 58 -1.38 10.89 -2.44
CA ASN A 58 -0.50 11.29 -3.54
C ASN A 58 -1.25 12.09 -4.61
N ARG A 59 -2.49 11.70 -4.92
CA ARG A 59 -3.34 12.43 -5.86
C ARG A 59 -3.63 13.84 -5.34
N GLU A 60 -3.93 13.98 -4.06
CA GLU A 60 -4.19 15.28 -3.44
C GLU A 60 -2.94 16.18 -3.43
N LYS A 61 -1.79 15.63 -3.02
CA LYS A 61 -0.51 16.35 -3.09
C LYS A 61 -0.18 16.81 -4.52
N ALA A 62 -0.43 15.95 -5.51
CA ALA A 62 -0.23 16.29 -6.91
C ALA A 62 -1.18 17.39 -7.39
N ARG A 63 -2.45 17.38 -6.95
CA ARG A 63 -3.43 18.44 -7.25
C ARG A 63 -2.96 19.79 -6.72
N ILE A 64 -2.61 19.85 -5.43
CA ILE A 64 -2.11 21.07 -4.78
C ILE A 64 -0.87 21.60 -5.51
N LYS A 65 0.10 20.72 -5.82
CA LYS A 65 1.31 21.14 -6.54
C LYS A 65 1.00 21.69 -7.94
N ARG A 66 0.04 21.11 -8.65
CA ARG A 66 -0.39 21.61 -9.97
C ARG A 66 -1.04 22.99 -9.86
N GLU A 67 -1.87 23.21 -8.84
CA GLU A 67 -2.50 24.51 -8.59
C GLU A 67 -1.47 25.59 -8.25
N GLN A 68 -0.50 25.27 -7.41
CA GLN A 68 0.62 26.17 -7.10
C GLN A 68 1.41 26.54 -8.35
N ILE A 69 1.79 25.55 -9.16
CA ILE A 69 2.52 25.78 -10.41
C ILE A 69 1.69 26.66 -11.35
N LYS A 70 0.40 26.36 -11.52
CA LYS A 70 -0.50 27.15 -12.37
C LYS A 70 -0.59 28.61 -11.90
N ALA A 71 -0.70 28.84 -10.58
CA ALA A 71 -0.74 30.17 -10.01
C ALA A 71 0.58 30.93 -10.22
N ILE A 72 1.73 30.25 -10.17
CA ILE A 72 3.04 30.87 -10.46
C ILE A 72 3.12 31.28 -11.93
N TRP A 73 2.74 30.39 -12.87
CA TRP A 73 2.76 30.71 -14.30
C TRP A 73 1.82 31.88 -14.64
N ALA A 74 0.61 31.91 -14.07
CA ALA A 74 -0.33 33.01 -14.29
C ALA A 74 0.25 34.37 -13.86
N LYS A 75 0.98 34.43 -12.74
CA LYS A 75 1.65 35.67 -12.29
C LYS A 75 2.77 36.10 -13.24
N ILE A 76 3.55 35.15 -13.75
CA ILE A 76 4.62 35.44 -14.72
C ILE A 76 4.03 36.01 -16.01
N ASP A 77 2.91 35.43 -16.48
CA ASP A 77 2.21 35.89 -17.69
C ASP A 77 1.58 37.29 -17.50
N GLU A 78 1.11 37.63 -16.29
CA GLU A 78 0.57 38.96 -15.96
C GLU A 78 1.65 40.05 -15.85
N GLU A 79 2.88 39.68 -15.46
CA GLU A 79 4.02 40.60 -15.32
C GLU A 79 4.81 40.82 -16.63
N SER A 80 4.49 40.09 -17.70
CA SER A 80 5.16 40.14 -19.03
C SER A 80 4.42 41.01 -20.03
#